data_AF-A0A0Q6KRH6-F1
#
_entry.id   AF-A0A0Q6KRH6-F1
#
_cell.length_a   1.000
_cell.length_b   1.000
_cell.length_c   1.000
_cell.angle_alpha   90.00
_cell.angle_beta   90.00
_cell.angle_gamma   90.00
#
_symmetry.space_group_name_H-M   'P 1'
#
loop_
_entity.id
_entity.type
_entity.pdbx_description
1 polymer ?
#
loop_
_entity_poly.entity_id
_entity_poly.type
_entity_poly.pdbx_seq_one_letter_code
_entity_poly.pdbx_strand_id
1 'polypeptide(L)'
;MTNHDPRFALIDTDGDERFAARIDGTFQIGKAKDDTPTDIEKFAHAILVDGRGGRFVCADGRKPAVLKFVGRPRAVVGYRLNPQIAAKLGIPPTASR
;
A
#
# COMPACT_ATOMS: atom_id res chain seq x y z
N MET A 1 17.36 8.62 2.51
CA MET A 1 16.37 8.88 1.44
C MET A 1 15.09 8.15 1.80
N THR A 2 13.96 8.83 1.70
CA THR A 2 12.68 8.34 2.21
C THR A 2 12.18 7.17 1.35
N ASN A 3 12.25 5.95 1.87
CA ASN A 3 11.97 4.69 1.16
C ASN A 3 10.46 4.37 1.05
N HIS A 4 9.62 5.38 0.82
CA HIS A 4 8.17 5.18 0.70
C HIS A 4 7.50 6.18 -0.24
N ASP A 5 6.32 5.81 -0.72
CA ASP A 5 5.51 6.62 -1.63
C ASP A 5 4.26 7.16 -0.92
N PRO A 6 4.11 8.50 -0.77
CA PRO A 6 2.99 9.11 -0.04
C PRO A 6 1.66 9.06 -0.80
N ARG A 7 1.68 8.64 -2.07
CA ARG A 7 0.49 8.58 -2.93
C ARG A 7 -0.43 7.41 -2.58
N PHE A 8 0.05 6.44 -1.80
CA PHE A 8 -0.77 5.33 -1.32
C PHE A 8 -0.37 4.94 0.10
N ALA A 9 -1.36 4.89 0.99
CA ALA A 9 -1.21 4.41 2.35
C ALA A 9 -2.35 3.46 2.72
N LEU A 10 -2.02 2.47 3.54
CA LEU A 10 -3.00 1.75 4.35
C LEU A 10 -3.05 2.38 5.73
N ILE A 11 -4.22 2.37 6.36
CA ILE A 11 -4.44 2.92 7.69
C ILE A 11 -4.57 1.74 8.65
N ASP A 12 -3.72 1.69 9.66
CA ASP A 12 -3.77 0.63 10.66
C ASP A 12 -4.78 0.90 11.78
N THR A 13 -4.94 -0.04 12.72
CA THR A 13 -5.89 0.07 13.83
C THR A 13 -5.61 1.20 14.80
N ASP A 14 -4.37 1.70 14.82
CA ASP A 14 -3.97 2.85 15.66
C ASP A 14 -4.21 4.18 14.91
N GLY A 15 -4.69 4.11 13.67
CA GLY A 15 -4.89 5.27 12.79
C GLY A 15 -3.61 5.69 12.05
N ASP A 16 -2.52 4.93 12.17
CA ASP A 16 -1.26 5.29 11.54
C ASP A 16 -1.28 5.01 10.04
N GLU A 17 -0.75 5.96 9.25
CA GLU A 17 -0.50 5.75 7.83
C GLU A 17 0.72 4.86 7.60
N ARG A 18 0.48 3.77 6.89
CA ARG A 18 1.46 2.80 6.41
C ARG A 18 1.62 3.03 4.91
N PHE A 19 2.67 3.72 4.50
CA PHE A 19 2.95 4.09 3.12
C PHE A 19 3.57 2.95 2.33
N ALA A 20 3.27 2.87 1.02
CA ALA A 20 3.86 1.88 0.14
C ALA A 20 5.40 1.99 0.17
N ALA A 21 6.08 0.91 0.59
CA ALA A 21 7.54 0.91 0.70
C ALA A 21 8.17 0.80 -0.70
N ARG A 22 9.18 1.63 -0.95
CA ARG A 22 9.97 1.59 -2.19
C ARG A 22 11.39 1.10 -1.86
N ILE A 23 11.74 -0.06 -2.39
CA ILE A 23 13.02 -0.74 -2.14
C ILE A 23 13.69 -0.93 -3.50
N ASP A 24 14.91 -0.42 -3.64
CA ASP A 24 15.68 -0.46 -4.90
C ASP A 24 14.87 0.04 -6.10
N GLY A 25 14.07 1.10 -5.90
CA GLY A 25 13.24 1.72 -6.94
C GLY A 25 11.91 1.02 -7.23
N THR A 26 11.64 -0.14 -6.62
CA THR A 26 10.44 -0.97 -6.86
C THR A 26 9.53 -1.05 -5.63
N PHE A 27 8.24 -1.28 -5.87
CA PHE A 27 7.30 -1.74 -4.84
C PHE A 27 7.37 -3.27 -4.75
N GLN A 28 7.03 -3.86 -3.60
CA GLN A 28 7.03 -5.32 -3.44
C GLN A 28 5.64 -5.83 -3.12
N ILE A 29 5.10 -6.69 -3.98
CA ILE A 29 3.82 -7.35 -3.76
C ILE A 29 4.07 -8.75 -3.19
N GLY A 30 3.57 -9.02 -1.98
CA GLY A 30 3.68 -10.29 -1.29
C GLY A 30 4.89 -10.41 -0.35
N LYS A 31 5.20 -11.65 0.04
CA LYS A 31 6.37 -11.97 0.89
C LYS A 31 7.63 -12.29 0.07
N ALA A 32 7.47 -12.79 -1.14
CA ALA A 32 8.55 -13.07 -2.07
C ALA A 32 8.66 -11.91 -3.07
N LYS A 33 9.88 -11.61 -3.55
CA LYS A 33 10.16 -10.56 -4.55
C LYS A 33 9.62 -10.93 -5.95
N ASP A 34 8.61 -11.79 -6.03
CA ASP A 34 8.14 -12.38 -7.29
C ASP A 34 7.43 -11.35 -8.18
N ASP A 35 7.00 -10.23 -7.60
CA ASP A 35 6.39 -9.12 -8.33
C ASP A 35 6.82 -7.77 -7.74
N THR A 36 7.62 -7.05 -8.52
CA THR A 36 8.26 -5.79 -8.12
C THR A 36 7.93 -4.63 -9.07
N PRO A 37 6.68 -4.16 -9.14
CA PRO A 37 6.34 -3.08 -10.05
C PRO A 37 7.03 -1.79 -9.64
N THR A 38 7.43 -0.99 -10.62
CA THR A 38 7.93 0.38 -10.40
C THR A 38 6.80 1.41 -10.36
N ASP A 39 5.60 1.00 -10.79
CA ASP A 39 4.41 1.83 -10.91
C ASP A 39 3.51 1.67 -9.69
N ILE A 40 3.15 2.81 -9.09
CA ILE A 40 2.27 2.87 -7.94
C ILE A 40 0.83 2.49 -8.31
N GLU A 41 0.41 2.70 -9.56
CA GLU A 41 -0.95 2.37 -10.01
C GLU A 41 -1.14 0.86 -10.02
N LYS A 42 -0.17 0.13 -10.59
CA LYS A 42 -0.12 -1.35 -10.55
C LYS A 42 -0.07 -1.88 -9.14
N PHE A 43 0.75 -1.26 -8.28
CA PHE A 43 0.85 -1.66 -6.88
C PHE A 43 -0.49 -1.45 -6.15
N ALA A 44 -1.12 -0.29 -6.28
CA ALA A 44 -2.41 0.00 -5.64
C ALA A 44 -3.52 -0.95 -6.13
N HIS A 45 -3.59 -1.24 -7.43
CA HIS A 45 -4.52 -2.22 -7.99
C HIS A 45 -4.33 -3.61 -7.35
N ALA A 46 -3.09 -4.08 -7.26
CA ALA A 46 -2.78 -5.38 -6.66
C ALA A 46 -3.26 -5.50 -5.20
N ILE A 47 -3.17 -4.42 -4.43
CA ILE A 47 -3.57 -4.42 -3.01
C ILE A 47 -5.08 -4.25 -2.83
N LEU A 48 -5.68 -3.31 -3.57
CA LEU A 48 -7.06 -2.87 -3.37
C LEU A 48 -8.08 -3.69 -4.16
N VAL A 49 -7.68 -4.22 -5.33
CA VAL A 49 -8.55 -4.98 -6.23
C VAL A 49 -8.23 -6.47 -6.15
N ASP A 50 -6.96 -6.84 -6.36
CA ASP A 50 -6.57 -8.26 -6.41
C ASP A 50 -6.40 -8.89 -5.01
N GLY A 51 -6.50 -8.08 -3.94
CA GLY A 51 -6.36 -8.52 -2.54
C GLY A 51 -5.00 -9.13 -2.20
N ARG A 52 -3.96 -8.72 -2.93
CA ARG A 52 -2.58 -9.11 -2.64
C ARG A 52 -2.06 -8.31 -1.45
N GLY A 53 -0.97 -8.80 -0.87
CA GLY A 53 -0.23 -8.05 0.14
C GLY A 53 0.88 -7.24 -0.47
N GLY A 54 1.35 -6.23 0.25
CA GLY A 54 2.48 -5.42 -0.17
C GLY A 54 3.31 -4.99 1.03
N ARG A 55 4.53 -4.53 0.78
CA ARG A 55 5.33 -3.92 1.85
C ARG A 55 4.94 -2.47 2.09
N PHE A 56 4.75 -2.14 3.36
CA PHE A 56 4.43 -0.80 3.83
C PHE A 56 5.28 -0.39 5.01
N VAL A 57 5.48 0.91 5.19
CA VAL A 57 6.32 1.52 6.23
C VAL A 57 5.67 2.80 6.76
N CYS A 58 5.85 3.11 8.03
CA CYS A 58 5.41 4.39 8.59
C CYS A 58 6.37 5.52 8.21
N ALA A 59 5.87 6.75 8.18
CA ALA A 59 6.70 7.93 7.94
C ALA A 59 7.80 8.12 9.00
N ASP A 60 7.60 7.59 10.21
CA ASP A 60 8.55 7.61 11.32
C ASP A 60 9.77 6.66 11.16
N GLY A 61 9.82 5.87 10.08
CA GLY A 61 10.94 4.98 9.79
C GLY A 61 10.89 3.62 10.50
N ARG A 62 9.74 3.22 11.10
CA ARG A 62 9.52 1.84 11.57
C ARG A 62 9.83 0.82 10.47
N LYS A 63 10.20 -0.41 10.86
CA LYS A 63 10.53 -1.46 9.89
C LYS A 63 9.35 -1.74 8.95
N PRO A 64 9.60 -1.97 7.65
CA PRO A 64 8.53 -2.33 6.73
C PRO A 64 7.84 -3.64 7.13
N ALA A 65 6.52 -3.68 7.00
CA ALA A 65 5.68 -4.85 7.23
C ALA A 65 4.88 -5.21 5.98
N VAL A 66 4.54 -6.49 5.81
CA VAL A 66 3.64 -6.92 4.73
C VAL A 66 2.20 -6.78 5.20
N LEU A 67 1.43 -5.91 4.55
CA LEU A 67 0.02 -5.64 4.86
C LEU A 67 -0.88 -5.98 3.65
N LYS A 68 -2.17 -6.21 3.89
CA LYS A 68 -3.19 -6.29 2.82
C LYS A 68 -4.44 -5.55 3.24
N PHE A 69 -5.15 -4.97 2.26
CA PHE A 69 -6.43 -4.31 2.48
C PHE A 69 -7.60 -5.28 2.29
N VAL A 70 -7.64 -5.99 1.15
CA VAL A 70 -8.67 -6.99 0.86
C VAL A 70 -8.19 -8.39 1.25
N GLY A 71 -9.13 -9.23 1.70
CA GLY A 71 -8.85 -10.55 2.29
C GLY A 71 -8.52 -10.48 3.78
N ARG A 72 -7.80 -11.49 4.29
CA ARG A 72 -7.18 -11.46 5.64
C ARG A 72 -5.76 -10.89 5.47
N PRO A 73 -5.30 -9.87 6.24
CA PRO A 73 -4.88 -10.11 7.63
C PRO A 73 -4.97 -8.88 8.58
N ARG A 74 -4.58 -9.11 9.85
CA ARG A 74 -4.67 -8.20 11.01
C ARG A 74 -4.20 -6.77 10.73
N ALA A 75 -4.94 -5.83 11.33
CA ALA A 75 -4.56 -4.44 11.61
C ALA A 75 -4.59 -3.42 10.45
N VAL A 76 -5.41 -3.59 9.41
CA VAL A 76 -5.72 -2.50 8.45
C VAL A 76 -7.22 -2.20 8.48
N VAL A 77 -7.58 -0.95 8.73
CA VAL A 77 -8.97 -0.47 8.84
C VAL A 77 -9.37 0.46 7.70
N GLY A 78 -8.42 0.88 6.87
CA GLY A 78 -8.70 1.77 5.74
C GLY A 78 -7.55 1.93 4.77
N TYR A 79 -7.76 2.76 3.76
CA TYR A 79 -6.70 3.23 2.88
C TYR A 79 -6.91 4.69 2.46
N ARG A 80 -5.81 5.31 2.05
CA ARG A 80 -5.78 6.58 1.31
C ARG A 80 -4.98 6.40 0.03
N LEU A 81 -5.58 6.79 -1.09
CA LEU A 81 -5.00 6.76 -2.41
C LEU A 81 -5.07 8.16 -3.04
N ASN A 82 -4.02 8.54 -3.76
CA ASN A 82 -4.01 9.78 -4.51
C ASN A 82 -5.24 9.85 -5.45
N PRO A 83 -6.03 10.95 -5.45
CA PRO A 83 -7.27 11.03 -6.22
C PRO A 83 -7.12 10.80 -7.72
N GLN A 84 -5.98 11.20 -8.32
CA GLN A 84 -5.74 10.99 -9.74
C GLN A 84 -5.53 9.51 -10.06
N ILE A 85 -4.81 8.78 -9.20
CA ILE A 85 -4.63 7.33 -9.33
C ILE A 85 -5.97 6.63 -9.09
N ALA A 86 -6.70 7.04 -8.05
CA ALA A 86 -8.01 6.48 -7.72
C ALA A 86 -9.00 6.62 -8.90
N ALA A 87 -9.04 7.79 -9.54
CA ALA A 87 -9.85 8.04 -10.71
C ALA A 87 -9.48 7.14 -11.90
N LYS A 88 -8.18 6.95 -12.18
CA LYS A 88 -7.71 6.04 -13.23
C LYS A 88 -8.09 4.58 -12.97
N LEU A 89 -8.04 4.17 -11.71
CA LEU A 89 -8.38 2.81 -11.28
C LEU A 89 -9.89 2.60 -11.09
N GLY A 90 -10.72 3.66 -11.20
CA GLY A 90 -12.17 3.57 -11.00
C GLY A 90 -12.59 3.23 -9.58
N ILE A 91 -11.78 3.57 -8.57
CA ILE A 91 -12.06 3.28 -7.15
C ILE A 91 -12.11 4.56 -6.30
N PRO A 92 -12.79 4.55 -5.14
CA PRO A 92 -12.77 5.69 -4.23
C PRO A 92 -11.34 6.03 -3.77
N PRO A 93 -10.99 7.32 -3.57
CA PRO A 93 -9.67 7.73 -3.08
C PRO A 93 -9.42 7.32 -1.62
N THR A 94 -10.47 7.01 -0.88
CA THR A 94 -10.40 6.51 0.50
C THR A 94 -11.49 5.49 0.73
N ALA A 95 -11.23 4.49 1.54
CA ALA A 95 -12.27 3.64 2.13
C ALA A 95 -11.87 3.17 3.52
N SER A 96 -12.87 2.81 4.30
CA SER A 96 -12.73 2.16 5.62
C SER A 96 -13.41 0.78 5.60
N ARG A 97 -13.03 -0.07 6.55
CA ARG A 97 -13.56 -1.43 6.72
C ARG A 97 -14.39 -1.57 7.99
#